data_AF-A0AAN5L2V3-F1
#
_entry.id   AF-A0AAN5L2V3-F1
#
_cell.length_a   1.000
_cell.length_b   1.000
_cell.length_c   1.000
_cell.angle_alpha   90.00
_cell.angle_beta   90.00
_cell.angle_gamma   90.00
#
_symmetry.space_group_name_H-M   'P 1'
#
loop_
_entity.id
_entity.type
_entity.pdbx_description
1 polymer ?
#
loop_
_entity_poly.entity_id
_entity_poly.type
_entity_poly.pdbx_seq_one_letter_code
_entity_poly.pdbx_strand_id
1 'polypeptide(L)' 'MQDRRITPSVVENAIKNGNSTPSRGGTTVHFDPENKVSVVTNETGKVVTVKYGNK' A
#
# COMPACT_ATOMS: atom_id res chain seq x y z
N MET A 1 3.57 -11.82 1.58
CA MET A 1 4.84 -11.46 2.23
C MET A 1 4.74 -10.01 2.65
N GLN A 2 4.79 -9.72 3.96
CA GLN A 2 4.91 -8.36 4.48
C GLN A 2 6.39 -8.08 4.70
N ASP A 3 6.91 -7.06 4.02
CA ASP A 3 8.30 -6.65 4.20
C ASP A 3 8.45 -6.01 5.59
N ARG A 4 9.05 -6.73 6.54
CA ARG A 4 9.11 -6.37 7.98
C ARG A 4 9.93 -5.11 8.30
N ARG A 5 10.47 -4.43 7.29
CA ARG A 5 11.24 -3.18 7.43
C ARG A 5 10.43 -1.92 7.11
N ILE A 6 9.19 -2.07 6.63
CA ILE A 6 8.31 -0.93 6.36
C ILE A 6 7.60 -0.54 7.65
N THR A 7 7.81 0.71 8.08
CA THR A 7 7.17 1.25 9.29
C THR A 7 5.65 1.29 9.12
N PRO A 8 4.87 0.84 10.12
CA PRO A 8 3.41 0.86 10.06
C PRO A 8 2.82 2.24 9.77
N SER A 9 3.47 3.30 10.27
CA SER A 9 3.09 4.70 10.01
C SER A 9 3.12 5.05 8.52
N VAL A 10 4.07 4.52 7.76
CA VAL A 10 4.19 4.74 6.31
C VAL A 10 3.09 3.99 5.57
N VAL A 11 2.73 2.79 6.04
CA VAL A 11 1.61 2.03 5.48
C VAL A 11 0.29 2.76 5.69
N GLU A 12 0.07 3.29 6.90
CA GLU A 12 -1.11 4.10 7.18
C GLU A 12 -1.14 5.40 6.36
N ASN A 13 0.00 6.06 6.21
CA ASN A 13 0.11 7.26 5.38
C ASN A 13 -0.23 6.96 3.92
N ALA A 14 0.28 5.86 3.37
CA ALA A 14 -0.02 5.43 2.02
C ALA A 14 -1.53 5.15 1.83
N ILE A 15 -2.19 4.52 2.81
CA ILE A 15 -3.63 4.22 2.72
C ILE A 15 -4.49 5.49 2.84
N LYS A 16 -4.13 6.42 3.74
CA LYS A 16 -4.91 7.65 4.01
C LYS A 16 -4.66 8.77 3.00
N ASN A 17 -3.40 8.99 2.65
CA ASN A 17 -2.94 10.14 1.88
C ASN A 17 -2.34 9.76 0.51
N GLY A 18 -2.01 8.49 0.30
CA GLY A 18 -1.42 8.01 -0.94
C GLY A 18 -2.43 7.87 -2.09
N ASN A 19 -1.89 7.76 -3.30
CA ASN A 19 -2.70 7.57 -4.50
C ASN A 19 -3.26 6.16 -4.57
N SER A 20 -4.57 6.05 -4.48
CA SER A 20 -5.29 4.78 -4.50
C SER A 20 -5.73 4.45 -5.93
N THR A 21 -5.26 3.33 -6.46
CA THR A 21 -5.64 2.80 -7.77
C THR A 21 -6.27 1.42 -7.60
N PRO A 22 -7.52 1.21 -8.05
CA PRO A 22 -8.12 -0.11 -8.03
C PRO A 22 -7.37 -1.04 -8.98
N SER A 23 -7.03 -2.22 -8.49
CA SER A 23 -6.37 -3.28 -9.22
C SER A 23 -7.34 -4.43 -9.50
N ARG A 24 -6.93 -5.34 -10.38
CA ARG A 24 -7.76 -6.46 -10.82
C ARG A 24 -7.88 -7.49 -9.69
N GLY A 25 -9.12 -7.93 -9.41
CA GLY A 25 -9.39 -8.96 -8.41
C GLY A 25 -9.71 -8.45 -7.01
N GLY A 26 -10.40 -7.31 -6.90
CA GLY A 26 -10.88 -6.82 -5.59
C GLY A 26 -9.77 -6.28 -4.68
N THR A 27 -8.66 -5.81 -5.28
CA THR A 27 -7.56 -5.22 -4.52
C THR A 27 -7.36 -3.79 -4.91
N THR A 28 -6.96 -2.96 -3.94
CA THR A 28 -6.64 -1.55 -4.17
C THR A 28 -5.16 -1.35 -3.87
N VAL A 29 -4.45 -0.72 -4.80
CA VAL A 29 -3.05 -0.38 -4.64
C VAL A 29 -2.98 1.08 -4.21
N HIS A 30 -2.41 1.34 -3.04
CA HIS A 30 -2.15 2.65 -2.50
C HIS A 30 -0.66 2.95 -2.66
N PHE A 31 -0.31 3.94 -3.47
CA PHE A 31 1.06 4.37 -3.69
C PHE A 31 1.35 5.66 -2.94
N ASP A 32 2.33 5.63 -2.05
CA ASP A 32 2.89 6.80 -1.39
C ASP A 32 4.15 7.26 -2.13
N PRO A 33 4.12 8.40 -2.85
CA PRO A 33 5.27 8.95 -3.54
C PRO A 33 6.34 9.53 -2.60
N GLU A 34 5.97 9.94 -1.38
CA GLU A 34 6.87 10.55 -0.40
C GLU A 34 7.83 9.51 0.16
N ASN A 35 7.28 8.34 0.52
CA ASN A 35 8.04 7.22 1.05
C ASN A 35 8.43 6.17 0.00
N LYS A 36 7.94 6.30 -1.24
CA LYS A 36 8.12 5.34 -2.35
C LYS A 36 7.67 3.93 -1.95
N VAL A 37 6.49 3.84 -1.34
CA VAL A 37 5.89 2.59 -0.86
C VAL A 37 4.59 2.32 -1.59
N SER A 38 4.40 1.07 -2.01
CA SER A 38 3.12 0.58 -2.51
C SER A 38 2.50 -0.39 -1.51
N VAL A 39 1.29 -0.09 -1.07
CA VAL A 39 0.48 -0.92 -0.19
C VAL A 39 -0.67 -1.49 -1.00
N VAL A 40 -0.90 -2.80 -0.93
CA VAL A 40 -2.05 -3.44 -1.56
C VAL A 40 -3.02 -3.88 -0.48
N THR A 41 -4.23 -3.35 -0.54
CA THR A 41 -5.36 -3.72 0.32
C THR A 41 -6.34 -4.59 -0.46
N ASN A 42 -7.09 -5.43 0.24
CA ASN A 42 -8.21 -6.18 -0.33
C ASN A 42 -9.55 -5.46 -0.11
N GLU A 43 -10.65 -6.03 -0.61
CA GLU A 43 -12.02 -5.49 -0.43
C GLU A 43 -12.42 -5.30 1.04
N THR A 44 -11.83 -6.08 1.95
CA THR A 44 -12.08 -5.96 3.41
C THR A 44 -11.20 -4.90 4.09
N GLY A 45 -10.38 -4.16 3.34
CA GLY A 45 -9.45 -3.15 3.88
C GLY A 45 -8.22 -3.73 4.57
N LYS A 46 -7.98 -5.05 4.47
CA LYS A 46 -6.77 -5.68 5.01
C LYS A 46 -5.60 -5.50 4.07
N VAL A 47 -4.46 -5.14 4.65
CA VAL A 47 -3.19 -5.03 3.93
C VAL A 47 -2.66 -6.43 3.62
N VAL A 48 -2.63 -6.78 2.34
CA VAL A 48 -2.18 -8.08 1.85
C VAL A 48 -0.68 -8.03 1.52
N THR A 49 -0.26 -6.94 0.89
CA THR A 49 1.10 -6.77 0.39
C THR A 49 1.59 -5.36 0.67
N VAL A 50 2.83 -5.25 1.11
CA VAL A 50 3.54 -3.97 1.24
C VAL A 50 4.88 -4.14 0.57
N LYS A 51 5.22 -3.24 -0.35
CA LYS A 51 6.50 -3.27 -1.07
C LYS A 51 7.06 -1.85 -1.20
N TYR A 52 8.38 -1.74 -1.12
CA TYR A 52 9.07 -0.56 -1.64
C TYR A 52 9.07 -0.62 -3.16
N GLY A 53 8.84 0.51 -3.82
CA GLY A 53 8.87 0.58 -5.27
C GLY A 53 8.61 1.99 -5.78
N ASN A 54 9.04 2.25 -7.02
CA ASN A 54 8.61 3.39 -7.79
C ASN A 54 7.54 2.89 -8.75
N LYS A 55 6.31 3.40 -8.56
CA LYS A 55 5.16 3.41 -9.47
C LYS A 55 5.16 2.40 -10.63
#